data_AF-A0AA47N435-F1
#
_entry.id   AF-A0AA47N435-F1
#
_cell.length_a   1.000
_cell.length_b   1.000
_cell.length_c   1.000
_cell.angle_alpha   90.00
_cell.angle_beta   90.00
_cell.angle_gamma   90.00
#
_symmetry.space_group_name_H-M   'P 1'
#
loop_
_entity.id
_entity.type
_entity.pdbx_description
1 polymer ?
#
loop_
_entity_poly.entity_id
_entity_poly.type
_entity_poly.pdbx_seq_one_letter_code
_entity_poly.pdbx_strand_id
1 'polypeptide(L)'
;MLSIAANWLVQEKKDITAAKEAYMAETCPKPSLSGDQAALMEACKKLHAMLDKIDEERYDAESKVGKADKEIEDLRIKVVDLAGVKKPALKKVRMSADAMLKALLGSKHTVNMDLRANLKQVKKEVKEEPAEAAGDWRKNIEDKADRKKMGKRMTSSRRHHLKSLILQIAADWLEQEVKEAEEAKEAYMSQNCPSLDLSGDQAALVELCKKLHQAIDTIDEERYDSEAKVQKSDKEISDLKLKIVELGGVKKPALKKVRMSADAMLQALLGGKHKVTMDLRSNLKQVKKEVKEEAVEAGDWRKNIEDKADRKKMFETS
;
A
#
# COMPACT_ATOMS: atom_id res chain seq x y z
N MET A 1 0.34 37.47 33.15
CA MET A 1 1.19 36.52 32.37
C MET A 1 1.20 36.85 30.87
N LEU A 2 0.07 36.88 30.17
CA LEU A 2 0.04 37.20 28.72
C LEU A 2 0.66 38.56 28.34
N SER A 3 0.37 39.62 29.08
CA SER A 3 0.96 40.95 28.83
C SER A 3 2.48 40.99 29.05
N ILE A 4 3.00 40.23 30.02
CA ILE A 4 4.43 40.12 30.28
C ILE A 4 5.12 39.34 29.16
N ALA A 5 4.54 38.21 28.73
CA ALA A 5 5.05 37.42 27.61
C ALA A 5 5.04 38.21 26.29
N ALA A 6 4.00 39.01 26.04
CA ALA A 6 3.93 39.88 24.86
C ALA A 6 5.06 40.93 24.86
N ASN A 7 5.36 41.52 26.02
CA ASN A 7 6.47 42.47 26.15
C ASN A 7 7.83 41.80 25.91
N TRP A 8 8.04 40.57 26.37
CA TRP A 8 9.26 39.80 26.09
C TRP A 8 9.43 39.52 24.60
N LEU A 9 8.36 39.13 23.89
CA LEU A 9 8.41 38.93 22.44
C LEU A 9 8.72 40.22 21.68
N VAL A 10 8.23 41.37 22.15
CA VAL A 10 8.56 42.68 21.56
C VAL A 10 10.03 43.03 21.80
N GLN A 11 10.54 42.78 23.00
CA GLN A 11 11.95 43.02 23.32
C GLN A 11 12.87 42.11 22.52
N GLU A 12 12.58 40.81 22.47
CA GLU A 12 13.34 39.83 21.69
C GLU A 12 13.41 40.21 20.20
N LYS A 13 12.29 40.67 19.61
CA LYS A 13 12.31 41.18 18.24
C LYS A 13 13.25 42.36 18.04
N LYS A 14 13.31 43.29 19.01
CA LYS A 14 14.25 44.42 18.96
C LYS A 14 15.69 43.95 19.07
N ASP A 15 15.96 43.01 19.96
CA ASP A 15 17.29 42.46 20.16
C ASP A 15 17.76 41.70 18.91
N ILE A 16 16.87 40.93 18.27
CA ILE A 16 17.14 40.27 16.98
C ILE A 16 17.45 41.30 15.88
N THR A 17 16.69 42.39 15.79
CA THR A 17 16.98 43.44 14.78
C THR A 17 18.33 44.09 15.02
N ALA A 18 18.66 44.41 16.27
CA ALA A 18 19.95 45.00 16.62
C ALA A 18 21.11 44.04 16.35
N ALA A 19 20.95 42.75 16.68
CA ALA A 19 21.94 41.72 16.41
C ALA A 19 22.16 41.53 14.90
N LYS A 20 21.10 41.57 14.08
CA LYS A 20 21.22 41.53 12.61
C LYS A 20 21.96 42.74 12.07
N GLU A 21 21.66 43.94 12.55
CA GLU A 21 22.36 45.16 12.13
C GLU A 21 23.86 45.10 12.48
N ALA A 22 24.20 44.65 13.69
CA ALA A 22 25.59 44.47 14.12
C ALA A 22 26.33 43.43 13.25
N TYR A 23 25.70 42.28 13.00
CA TYR A 23 26.26 41.23 12.16
C TYR A 23 26.50 41.71 10.71
N MET A 24 25.53 42.43 10.13
CA MET A 24 25.67 42.99 8.77
C MET A 24 26.78 44.04 8.71
N ALA A 25 26.96 44.86 9.74
CA ALA A 25 28.04 45.84 9.81
C ALA A 25 29.44 45.21 9.89
N GLU A 26 29.57 44.08 10.59
CA GLU A 26 30.82 43.33 10.72
C GLU A 26 31.16 42.52 9.46
N THR A 27 30.14 41.85 8.89
CA THR A 27 30.33 40.85 7.82
C THR A 27 30.27 41.47 6.42
N CYS A 28 29.56 42.59 6.25
CA CYS A 28 29.44 43.30 4.98
C CYS A 28 29.67 44.82 5.19
N PRO A 29 30.92 45.23 5.51
CA PRO A 29 31.25 46.64 5.62
C PRO A 29 31.13 47.33 4.27
N LYS A 30 30.73 48.61 4.29
CA LYS A 30 30.60 49.40 3.05
C LYS A 30 31.96 49.44 2.31
N PRO A 31 32.00 49.08 1.02
CA PRO A 31 33.23 49.12 0.26
C PRO A 31 33.72 50.56 0.11
N SER A 32 35.04 50.75 0.22
CA SER A 32 35.67 52.04 -0.03
C SER A 32 35.66 52.33 -1.53
N LEU A 33 34.99 53.42 -1.93
CA LEU A 33 34.90 53.87 -3.32
C LEU A 33 35.93 54.96 -3.66
N SER A 34 36.90 55.20 -2.76
CA SER A 34 37.99 56.17 -2.97
C SER A 34 39.28 55.44 -3.35
N GLY A 35 39.97 55.91 -4.39
CA GLY A 35 41.24 55.34 -4.82
C GLY A 35 41.52 55.61 -6.30
N ASP A 36 42.68 55.17 -6.78
CA ASP A 36 42.99 55.14 -8.20
C ASP A 36 42.26 53.98 -8.91
N GLN A 37 42.31 53.95 -10.24
CA GLN A 37 41.60 52.95 -11.05
C GLN A 37 42.01 51.51 -10.69
N ALA A 38 43.27 51.29 -10.31
CA ALA A 38 43.76 49.99 -9.90
C ALA A 38 43.13 49.53 -8.57
N ALA A 39 43.07 50.42 -7.57
CA ALA A 39 42.42 50.13 -6.29
C ALA A 39 40.92 49.83 -6.43
N LEU A 40 40.22 50.55 -7.32
CA LEU A 40 38.80 50.29 -7.59
C LEU A 40 38.57 48.94 -8.28
N MET A 41 39.42 48.57 -9.25
CA MET A 41 39.34 47.26 -9.90
C MET A 41 39.61 46.10 -8.93
N GLU A 42 40.55 46.27 -8.00
CA GLU A 42 40.83 45.28 -6.97
C GLU A 42 39.66 45.15 -5.98
N ALA A 43 39.04 46.25 -5.59
CA ALA A 43 37.84 46.25 -4.75
C ALA A 43 36.67 45.52 -5.41
N CYS A 44 36.42 45.75 -6.70
CA CYS A 44 35.39 45.03 -7.46
C CYS A 44 35.65 43.51 -7.52
N LYS A 45 36.89 43.09 -7.72
CA LYS A 45 37.26 41.66 -7.71
C LYS A 45 37.01 41.02 -6.34
N LYS A 46 37.39 41.72 -5.26
CA LYS A 46 37.15 41.26 -3.88
C LYS A 46 35.66 41.16 -3.57
N LEU A 47 34.85 42.13 -4.00
CA LEU A 47 33.40 42.10 -3.83
C LEU A 47 32.76 40.92 -4.56
N HIS A 48 33.19 40.64 -5.79
CA HIS A 48 32.66 39.50 -6.55
C HIS A 48 32.95 38.18 -5.84
N ALA A 49 34.20 37.96 -5.38
CA ALA A 49 34.56 36.76 -4.64
C ALA A 49 33.80 36.64 -3.30
N MET A 50 33.53 37.76 -2.62
CA MET A 50 32.72 37.77 -1.41
C MET A 50 31.25 37.41 -1.70
N LEU A 51 30.68 37.91 -2.80
CA LEU A 51 29.31 37.58 -3.21
C LEU A 51 29.16 36.09 -3.49
N ASP A 52 30.10 35.50 -4.23
CA ASP A 52 30.06 34.07 -4.55
C ASP A 52 30.06 33.22 -3.27
N LYS A 53 30.92 33.57 -2.31
CA LYS A 53 30.99 32.88 -1.01
C LYS A 53 29.72 33.07 -0.17
N ILE A 54 29.17 34.28 -0.12
CA ILE A 54 27.93 34.56 0.63
C ILE A 54 26.74 33.84 0.01
N ASP A 55 26.68 33.74 -1.31
CA ASP A 55 25.61 33.04 -2.01
C ASP A 55 25.62 31.53 -1.73
N GLU A 56 26.82 30.93 -1.69
CA GLU A 56 27.01 29.53 -1.28
C GLU A 56 26.57 29.31 0.18
N GLU A 57 27.06 30.15 1.12
CA GLU A 57 26.68 30.08 2.53
C GLU A 57 25.17 30.30 2.75
N ARG A 58 24.55 31.20 1.97
CA ARG A 58 23.10 31.44 1.99
C ARG A 58 22.35 30.20 1.55
N TYR A 59 22.77 29.55 0.45
CA TYR A 59 22.11 28.36 -0.06
C TYR A 59 22.13 27.22 0.97
N ASP A 60 23.25 27.02 1.64
CA ASP A 60 23.39 26.06 2.74
C ASP A 60 22.50 26.39 3.94
N ALA A 61 22.43 27.67 4.33
CA ALA A 61 21.58 28.12 5.41
C ALA A 61 20.08 27.93 5.08
N GLU A 62 19.65 28.29 3.88
CA GLU A 62 18.28 28.09 3.40
C GLU A 62 17.92 26.59 3.36
N SER A 63 18.84 25.75 2.91
CA SER A 63 18.67 24.29 2.93
C SER A 63 18.47 23.75 4.34
N LYS A 64 19.22 24.24 5.34
CA LYS A 64 19.06 23.87 6.76
C LYS A 64 17.72 24.32 7.31
N VAL A 65 17.31 25.57 7.05
CA VAL A 65 16.00 26.10 7.48
C VAL A 65 14.86 25.29 6.85
N GLY A 66 14.93 25.01 5.55
CA GLY A 66 13.92 24.21 4.86
C GLY A 66 13.80 22.77 5.38
N LYS A 67 14.90 22.16 5.85
CA LYS A 67 14.86 20.85 6.54
C LYS A 67 14.13 20.95 7.89
N ALA A 68 14.43 21.98 8.68
CA ALA A 68 13.79 22.20 9.97
C ALA A 68 12.28 22.50 9.81
N ASP A 69 11.90 23.30 8.82
CA ASP A 69 10.48 23.60 8.54
C ASP A 69 9.69 22.33 8.15
N LYS A 70 10.30 21.45 7.34
CA LYS A 70 9.69 20.15 7.01
C LYS A 70 9.53 19.27 8.24
N GLU A 71 10.54 19.21 9.11
CA GLU A 71 10.46 18.45 10.36
C GLU A 71 9.36 19.01 11.28
N ILE A 72 9.21 20.33 11.37
CA ILE A 72 8.13 20.97 12.12
C ILE A 72 6.76 20.57 11.55
N GLU A 73 6.61 20.55 10.23
CA GLU A 73 5.34 20.17 9.60
C GLU A 73 5.01 18.69 9.83
N ASP A 74 6.00 17.80 9.69
CA ASP A 74 5.84 16.37 10.01
C ASP A 74 5.43 16.15 11.46
N LEU A 75 6.05 16.88 12.40
CA LEU A 75 5.71 16.81 13.82
C LEU A 75 4.31 17.35 14.08
N ARG A 76 3.90 18.44 13.42
CA ARG A 76 2.53 18.97 13.51
C ARG A 76 1.51 17.94 13.05
N ILE A 77 1.75 17.26 11.94
CA ILE A 77 0.89 16.18 11.43
C ILE A 77 0.81 15.03 12.46
N LYS A 78 1.95 14.56 12.98
CA LYS A 78 1.99 13.52 14.02
C LYS A 78 1.22 13.93 15.29
N VAL A 79 1.30 15.20 15.69
CA VAL A 79 0.52 15.72 16.84
C VAL A 79 -0.98 15.65 16.56
N VAL A 80 -1.42 15.95 15.34
CA VAL A 80 -2.83 15.82 14.94
C VAL A 80 -3.29 14.35 14.97
N ASP A 81 -2.45 13.43 14.47
CA ASP A 81 -2.74 12.00 14.49
C ASP A 81 -2.81 11.43 15.91
N LEU A 82 -1.87 11.81 16.78
CA LEU A 82 -1.84 11.38 18.18
C LEU A 82 -2.98 11.99 19.00
N ALA A 83 -3.33 13.25 18.75
CA ALA A 83 -4.51 13.88 19.34
C ALA A 83 -5.81 13.17 18.92
N GLY A 84 -5.78 12.50 17.76
CA GLY A 84 -6.86 11.68 17.23
C GLY A 84 -8.03 12.49 16.70
N VAL A 85 -8.58 12.09 15.55
CA VAL A 85 -9.84 12.65 15.04
C VAL A 85 -10.92 12.45 16.12
N LYS A 86 -11.49 13.55 16.64
CA LYS A 86 -12.61 13.52 17.60
C LYS A 86 -13.68 12.55 17.08
N LYS A 87 -13.81 11.39 17.74
CA LYS A 87 -14.76 10.34 17.34
C LYS A 87 -16.17 10.93 17.30
N PRO A 88 -16.93 10.75 16.19
CA PRO A 88 -18.37 10.99 16.23
C PRO A 88 -18.97 10.13 17.34
N ALA A 89 -19.76 10.73 18.24
CA ALA A 89 -20.39 10.02 19.34
C ALA A 89 -21.18 8.81 18.80
N LEU A 90 -20.80 7.59 19.21
CA LEU A 90 -21.47 6.36 18.79
C LEU A 90 -22.91 6.36 19.33
N LYS A 91 -23.91 6.45 18.44
CA LYS A 91 -25.30 6.12 18.82
C LYS A 91 -25.38 4.59 19.03
N LYS A 92 -25.63 4.17 20.27
CA LYS A 92 -25.85 2.75 20.64
C LYS A 92 -27.01 2.17 19.81
N VAL A 93 -26.71 1.33 18.83
CA VAL A 93 -27.72 0.47 18.21
C VAL A 93 -27.85 -0.78 19.09
N ARG A 94 -28.67 -0.68 20.13
CA ARG A 94 -29.12 -1.86 20.90
C ARG A 94 -30.21 -2.57 20.12
N MET A 95 -29.84 -3.42 19.17
CA MET A 95 -30.72 -4.54 18.83
C MET A 95 -30.20 -5.75 19.58
N SER A 96 -30.91 -6.15 20.64
CA SER A 96 -30.58 -7.36 21.39
C SER A 96 -30.69 -8.58 20.49
N ALA A 97 -29.97 -9.65 20.81
CA ALA A 97 -30.10 -10.93 20.11
C ALA A 97 -31.57 -11.38 20.05
N ASP A 98 -32.33 -11.13 21.13
CA ASP A 98 -33.78 -11.40 21.20
C ASP A 98 -34.61 -10.60 20.20
N ALA A 99 -34.25 -9.34 19.92
CA ALA A 99 -34.95 -8.52 18.93
C ALA A 99 -34.72 -9.04 17.50
N MET A 100 -33.55 -9.59 17.21
CA MET A 100 -33.27 -10.25 15.92
C MET A 100 -33.90 -11.64 15.84
N LEU A 101 -33.90 -12.39 16.94
CA LEU A 101 -34.52 -13.71 17.03
C LEU A 101 -36.03 -13.63 16.77
N LYS A 102 -36.69 -12.63 17.37
CA LYS A 102 -38.12 -12.34 17.21
C LYS A 102 -38.48 -11.91 15.78
N ALA A 103 -37.57 -11.21 15.10
CA ALA A 103 -37.77 -10.78 13.70
C ALA A 103 -37.56 -11.92 12.68
N LEU A 104 -36.67 -12.88 12.97
CA LEU A 104 -36.34 -13.97 12.03
C LEU A 104 -37.23 -15.22 12.19
N LEU A 105 -37.59 -15.59 13.42
CA LEU A 105 -38.44 -16.76 13.68
C LEU A 105 -39.93 -16.43 13.66
N GLY A 106 -40.28 -15.13 13.65
CA GLY A 106 -41.63 -14.65 13.89
C GLY A 106 -42.20 -15.13 15.23
N SER A 107 -43.45 -14.78 15.53
CA SER A 107 -44.13 -15.16 16.79
C SER A 107 -44.37 -16.66 16.97
N LYS A 108 -43.86 -17.56 16.11
CA LYS A 108 -44.16 -19.00 16.17
C LYS A 108 -43.76 -19.66 17.50
N HIS A 109 -42.79 -19.12 18.22
CA HIS A 109 -42.41 -19.61 19.55
C HIS A 109 -43.16 -18.98 20.74
N THR A 110 -43.91 -17.88 20.54
CA THR A 110 -44.84 -17.37 21.57
C THR A 110 -46.22 -18.03 21.47
N VAL A 111 -46.60 -18.50 20.28
CA VAL A 111 -47.91 -19.11 19.99
C VAL A 111 -48.16 -20.41 20.76
N ASN A 112 -47.13 -21.14 21.22
CA ASN A 112 -47.34 -22.37 21.99
C ASN A 112 -47.85 -22.12 23.44
N MET A 113 -47.52 -20.96 24.04
CA MET A 113 -48.02 -20.61 25.37
C MET A 113 -49.47 -20.09 25.34
N ASP A 114 -49.87 -19.42 24.25
CA ASP A 114 -51.20 -18.84 24.12
C ASP A 114 -52.27 -19.85 23.68
N LEU A 115 -51.90 -20.99 23.08
CA LEU A 115 -52.87 -22.03 22.68
C LEU A 115 -53.55 -22.69 23.89
N ARG A 116 -52.84 -22.84 25.00
CA ARG A 116 -53.38 -23.42 26.25
C ARG A 116 -54.28 -22.43 27.00
N ALA A 117 -54.02 -21.14 26.87
CA ALA A 117 -54.85 -20.06 27.41
C ALA A 117 -56.11 -19.84 26.56
N ASN A 118 -55.98 -19.85 25.22
CA ASN A 118 -57.10 -19.64 24.30
C ASN A 118 -58.13 -20.79 24.29
N LEU A 119 -57.72 -22.04 24.51
CA LEU A 119 -58.69 -23.14 24.64
C LEU A 119 -59.65 -23.00 25.85
N LYS A 120 -59.26 -22.24 26.89
CA LYS A 120 -60.15 -21.88 28.01
C LYS A 120 -61.08 -20.70 27.69
N GLN A 121 -60.72 -19.86 26.72
CA GLN A 121 -61.45 -18.64 26.36
C GLN A 121 -62.45 -18.86 25.21
N VAL A 122 -62.18 -19.83 24.31
CA VAL A 122 -63.03 -20.19 23.15
C VAL A 122 -64.39 -20.81 23.53
N LYS A 123 -64.64 -21.13 24.81
CA LYS A 123 -65.97 -21.57 25.26
C LYS A 123 -66.95 -20.42 25.58
N LYS A 124 -66.51 -19.15 25.51
CA LYS A 124 -67.33 -18.01 25.96
C LYS A 124 -67.76 -17.02 24.89
N GLU A 125 -67.09 -16.90 23.74
CA GLU A 125 -67.37 -15.79 22.82
C GLU A 125 -67.40 -16.25 21.36
N VAL A 126 -68.45 -16.99 21.01
CA VAL A 126 -68.91 -17.13 19.62
C VAL A 126 -69.78 -15.93 19.32
N LYS A 127 -69.18 -14.80 18.92
CA LYS A 127 -69.88 -13.79 18.12
C LYS A 127 -68.91 -12.76 17.52
N GLU A 128 -69.09 -12.54 16.23
CA GLU A 128 -68.67 -11.38 15.42
C GLU A 128 -67.31 -11.44 14.69
N GLU A 129 -67.39 -11.76 13.39
CA GLU A 129 -66.60 -11.18 12.28
C GLU A 129 -67.11 -9.75 11.97
N PRO A 130 -66.41 -8.84 11.23
CA PRO A 130 -65.58 -9.11 10.04
C PRO A 130 -64.34 -8.19 9.75
N ALA A 131 -63.67 -8.47 8.62
CA ALA A 131 -63.20 -7.53 7.58
C ALA A 131 -61.68 -7.36 7.28
N GLU A 132 -61.44 -7.43 5.95
CA GLU A 132 -60.44 -6.76 5.11
C GLU A 132 -59.07 -7.39 4.81
N ALA A 133 -59.03 -7.99 3.62
CA ALA A 133 -57.87 -8.23 2.80
C ALA A 133 -57.48 -6.95 2.02
N ALA A 134 -56.28 -6.41 2.28
CA ALA A 134 -55.62 -5.45 1.41
C ALA A 134 -54.09 -5.73 1.38
N GLY A 135 -53.70 -6.71 0.56
CA GLY A 135 -52.30 -7.06 0.29
C GLY A 135 -51.74 -6.24 -0.87
N ASP A 136 -50.77 -5.38 -0.55
CA ASP A 136 -50.08 -4.38 -1.36
C ASP A 136 -49.58 -4.84 -2.76
N TRP A 137 -50.18 -4.28 -3.80
CA TRP A 137 -49.80 -4.48 -5.22
C TRP A 137 -48.52 -3.73 -5.66
N ARG A 138 -47.92 -2.86 -4.82
CA ARG A 138 -46.71 -2.10 -5.21
C ARG A 138 -45.46 -2.95 -5.37
N LYS A 139 -45.32 -4.03 -4.60
CA LYS A 139 -44.08 -4.84 -4.55
C LYS A 139 -43.77 -5.61 -5.84
N ASN A 140 -44.81 -5.96 -6.61
CA ASN A 140 -44.66 -6.74 -7.83
C ASN A 140 -44.22 -5.90 -9.05
N ILE A 141 -44.36 -4.58 -8.98
CA ILE A 141 -44.04 -3.66 -10.09
C ILE A 141 -42.54 -3.30 -10.06
N GLU A 142 -41.97 -3.09 -8.87
CA GLU A 142 -40.53 -2.79 -8.69
C GLU A 142 -39.64 -3.97 -9.12
N ASP A 143 -40.02 -5.21 -8.77
CA ASP A 143 -39.30 -6.44 -9.14
C ASP A 143 -39.26 -6.72 -10.67
N LYS A 144 -40.27 -6.26 -11.42
CA LYS A 144 -40.29 -6.38 -12.89
C LYS A 144 -39.49 -5.27 -13.59
N ALA A 145 -39.40 -4.09 -12.99
CA ALA A 145 -38.62 -2.97 -13.54
C ALA A 145 -37.10 -3.25 -13.48
N ASP A 146 -36.62 -3.86 -12.40
CA ASP A 146 -35.20 -4.20 -12.25
C ASP A 146 -34.75 -5.33 -13.19
N ARG A 147 -35.64 -6.29 -13.47
CA ARG A 147 -35.34 -7.41 -14.39
C ARG A 147 -35.14 -6.93 -15.84
N LYS A 148 -35.86 -5.88 -16.27
CA LYS A 148 -35.74 -5.28 -17.62
C LYS A 148 -34.45 -4.46 -17.81
N LYS A 149 -33.81 -4.02 -16.71
CA LYS A 149 -32.52 -3.29 -16.72
C LYS A 149 -31.28 -4.21 -16.74
N MET A 150 -31.43 -5.49 -16.38
CA MET A 150 -30.32 -6.47 -16.33
C MET A 150 -29.80 -6.91 -17.71
N GLY A 151 -30.59 -6.81 -18.78
CA GLY A 151 -30.18 -7.20 -20.14
C GLY A 151 -29.13 -6.30 -20.81
N LYS A 152 -28.77 -5.17 -20.19
CA LYS A 152 -27.81 -4.18 -20.74
C LYS A 152 -26.45 -4.15 -20.05
N ARG A 153 -26.20 -5.00 -19.03
CA ARG A 153 -24.91 -5.03 -18.33
C ARG A 153 -24.14 -6.29 -18.70
N MET A 154 -22.87 -6.11 -19.07
CA MET A 154 -21.90 -7.18 -19.33
C MET A 154 -21.95 -8.25 -18.22
N THR A 155 -21.77 -9.53 -18.56
CA THR A 155 -21.67 -10.59 -17.54
C THR A 155 -20.42 -10.38 -16.68
N SER A 156 -20.45 -10.83 -15.41
CA SER A 156 -19.29 -10.69 -14.52
C SER A 156 -18.07 -11.43 -15.05
N SER A 157 -18.27 -12.62 -15.62
CA SER A 157 -17.23 -13.41 -16.29
C SER A 157 -16.55 -12.62 -17.40
N ARG A 158 -17.32 -11.99 -18.30
CA ARG A 158 -16.75 -11.20 -19.39
C ARG A 158 -16.02 -9.95 -18.89
N ARG A 159 -16.49 -9.29 -17.83
CA ARG A 159 -15.73 -8.18 -17.20
C ARG A 159 -14.40 -8.64 -16.62
N HIS A 160 -14.36 -9.78 -15.93
CA HIS A 160 -13.12 -10.31 -15.37
C HIS A 160 -12.13 -10.71 -16.47
N HIS A 161 -12.61 -11.36 -17.53
CA HIS A 161 -11.78 -11.71 -18.67
C HIS A 161 -11.17 -10.47 -19.33
N LEU A 162 -11.97 -9.42 -19.57
CA LEU A 162 -11.46 -8.16 -20.12
C LEU A 162 -10.44 -7.48 -19.19
N LYS A 163 -10.66 -7.48 -17.87
CA LYS A 163 -9.65 -6.96 -16.92
C LYS A 163 -8.35 -7.74 -17.00
N SER A 164 -8.42 -9.07 -17.11
CA SER A 164 -7.23 -9.92 -17.26
C SER A 164 -6.47 -9.60 -18.55
N LEU A 165 -7.18 -9.41 -19.67
CA LEU A 165 -6.56 -9.04 -20.95
C LEU A 165 -5.90 -7.66 -20.88
N ILE A 166 -6.56 -6.67 -20.26
CA ILE A 166 -5.98 -5.33 -20.10
C ILE A 166 -4.71 -5.38 -19.25
N LEU A 167 -4.71 -6.15 -18.17
CA LEU A 167 -3.51 -6.31 -17.33
C LEU A 167 -2.38 -7.04 -18.06
N GLN A 168 -2.69 -8.02 -18.90
CA GLN A 168 -1.69 -8.69 -19.72
C GLN A 168 -1.01 -7.72 -20.69
N ILE A 169 -1.80 -6.96 -21.45
CA ILE A 169 -1.28 -5.96 -22.40
C ILE A 169 -0.45 -4.90 -21.68
N ALA A 170 -0.91 -4.43 -20.51
CA ALA A 170 -0.17 -3.47 -19.70
C ALA A 170 1.17 -4.03 -19.20
N ALA A 171 1.24 -5.32 -18.86
CA ALA A 171 2.50 -5.97 -18.49
C ALA A 171 3.46 -6.04 -19.69
N ASP A 172 2.95 -6.40 -20.87
CA ASP A 172 3.75 -6.46 -22.10
C ASP A 172 4.33 -5.07 -22.47
N TRP A 173 3.53 -4.01 -22.33
CA TRP A 173 4.00 -2.63 -22.55
C TRP A 173 5.05 -2.18 -21.54
N LEU A 174 4.92 -2.58 -20.28
CA LEU A 174 5.90 -2.25 -19.25
C LEU A 174 7.24 -2.95 -19.51
N GLU A 175 7.21 -4.20 -20.00
CA GLU A 175 8.42 -4.92 -20.41
C GLU A 175 9.08 -4.25 -21.63
N GLN A 176 8.28 -3.80 -22.60
CA GLN A 176 8.78 -3.06 -23.76
C GLN A 176 9.43 -1.73 -23.34
N GLU A 177 8.79 -0.95 -22.46
CA GLU A 177 9.33 0.32 -21.96
C GLU A 177 10.66 0.12 -21.22
N VAL A 178 10.80 -0.96 -20.45
CA VAL A 178 12.08 -1.29 -19.79
C VAL A 178 13.18 -1.57 -20.81
N LYS A 179 12.89 -2.31 -21.88
CA LYS A 179 13.87 -2.58 -22.95
C LYS A 179 14.26 -1.29 -23.67
N GLU A 180 13.29 -0.46 -24.04
CA GLU A 180 13.54 0.83 -24.69
C GLU A 180 14.38 1.76 -23.78
N ALA A 181 14.14 1.75 -22.47
CA ALA A 181 14.93 2.50 -21.51
C ALA A 181 16.37 2.00 -21.36
N GLU A 182 16.59 0.68 -21.41
CA GLU A 182 17.92 0.06 -21.41
C GLU A 182 18.69 0.41 -22.69
N GLU A 183 18.05 0.30 -23.85
CA GLU A 183 18.64 0.68 -25.15
C GLU A 183 18.97 2.17 -25.21
N ALA A 184 18.07 3.03 -24.74
CA ALA A 184 18.32 4.47 -24.67
C ALA A 184 19.48 4.81 -23.72
N LYS A 185 19.60 4.09 -22.59
CA LYS A 185 20.73 4.23 -21.67
C LYS A 185 22.04 3.80 -22.33
N GLU A 186 22.08 2.68 -23.04
CA GLU A 186 23.27 2.22 -23.76
C GLU A 186 23.68 3.19 -24.87
N ALA A 187 22.71 3.69 -25.64
CA ALA A 187 22.94 4.72 -26.65
C ALA A 187 23.49 6.03 -26.03
N TYR A 188 22.97 6.44 -24.88
CA TYR A 188 23.48 7.62 -24.16
C TYR A 188 24.90 7.40 -23.63
N MET A 189 25.19 6.24 -23.05
CA MET A 189 26.51 5.92 -22.52
C MET A 189 27.56 5.82 -23.63
N SER A 190 27.23 5.24 -24.78
CA SER A 190 28.16 5.15 -25.91
C SER A 190 28.51 6.53 -26.51
N GLN A 191 27.59 7.48 -26.48
CA GLN A 191 27.83 8.85 -26.97
C GLN A 191 28.63 9.71 -25.97
N ASN A 192 28.31 9.61 -24.68
CA ASN A 192 28.89 10.50 -23.65
C ASN A 192 30.11 9.92 -22.95
N CYS A 193 30.29 8.59 -22.99
CA CYS A 193 31.43 7.90 -22.39
C CYS A 193 31.94 6.80 -23.34
N PRO A 194 32.46 7.17 -24.52
CA PRO A 194 33.05 6.21 -25.44
C PRO A 194 34.30 5.57 -24.84
N SER A 195 34.66 4.38 -25.34
CA SER A 195 35.87 3.68 -24.93
C SER A 195 37.10 4.59 -25.07
N LEU A 196 37.92 4.63 -24.02
CA LEU A 196 39.13 5.45 -23.99
C LEU A 196 40.16 4.94 -25.00
N ASP A 197 40.64 5.85 -25.85
CA ASP A 197 41.77 5.58 -26.73
C ASP A 197 43.08 5.84 -25.98
N LEU A 198 43.85 4.77 -25.75
CA LEU A 198 45.12 4.79 -25.03
C LEU A 198 46.32 4.66 -25.97
N SER A 199 46.12 4.79 -27.28
CA SER A 199 47.18 4.62 -28.29
C SER A 199 48.11 5.83 -28.47
N GLY A 200 47.91 6.90 -27.69
CA GLY A 200 48.68 8.14 -27.75
C GLY A 200 50.08 8.07 -27.11
N ASP A 201 50.90 9.09 -27.39
CA ASP A 201 52.19 9.28 -26.74
C ASP A 201 52.05 9.74 -25.28
N GLN A 202 53.16 9.80 -24.54
CA GLN A 202 53.13 10.15 -23.10
C GLN A 202 52.49 11.53 -22.86
N ALA A 203 52.71 12.50 -23.74
CA ALA A 203 52.15 13.83 -23.60
C ALA A 203 50.62 13.82 -23.80
N ALA A 204 50.14 13.14 -24.84
CA ALA A 204 48.72 12.98 -25.13
C ALA A 204 47.98 12.23 -24.01
N LEU A 205 48.60 11.18 -23.43
CA LEU A 205 48.02 10.44 -22.31
C LEU A 205 47.92 11.30 -21.03
N VAL A 206 48.93 12.11 -20.74
CA VAL A 206 48.88 13.04 -19.59
C VAL A 206 47.79 14.10 -19.78
N GLU A 207 47.62 14.62 -21.00
CA GLU A 207 46.55 15.57 -21.30
C GLU A 207 45.15 14.93 -21.19
N LEU A 208 44.99 13.70 -21.67
CA LEU A 208 43.76 12.92 -21.51
C LEU A 208 43.41 12.71 -20.04
N CYS A 209 44.37 12.31 -19.20
CA CYS A 209 44.16 12.14 -17.76
C CYS A 209 43.70 13.44 -17.07
N LYS A 210 44.27 14.59 -17.45
CA LYS A 210 43.85 15.90 -16.91
C LYS A 210 42.43 16.25 -17.33
N LYS A 211 42.07 16.01 -18.60
CA LYS A 211 40.70 16.25 -19.10
C LYS A 211 39.68 15.35 -18.40
N LEU A 212 40.00 14.07 -18.20
CA LEU A 212 39.13 13.13 -17.48
C LEU A 212 38.92 13.56 -16.04
N HIS A 213 39.98 14.00 -15.34
CA HIS A 213 39.83 14.47 -13.96
C HIS A 213 38.89 15.69 -13.86
N GLN A 214 39.06 16.68 -14.73
CA GLN A 214 38.17 17.85 -14.76
C GLN A 214 36.72 17.47 -15.09
N ALA A 215 36.53 16.55 -16.04
CA ALA A 215 35.21 16.03 -16.39
C ALA A 215 34.55 15.28 -15.23
N ILE A 216 35.31 14.49 -14.46
CA ILE A 216 34.79 13.78 -13.27
C ILE A 216 34.25 14.76 -12.24
N ASP A 217 35.00 15.83 -11.95
CA ASP A 217 34.58 16.84 -10.98
C ASP A 217 33.25 17.49 -11.41
N THR A 218 33.13 17.82 -12.71
CA THR A 218 31.90 18.43 -13.27
C THR A 218 30.71 17.45 -13.25
N ILE A 219 30.93 16.19 -13.65
CA ILE A 219 29.88 15.17 -13.70
C ILE A 219 29.41 14.79 -12.29
N ASP A 220 30.29 14.75 -11.29
CA ASP A 220 29.87 14.44 -9.92
C ASP A 220 29.03 15.57 -9.31
N GLU A 221 29.33 16.84 -9.64
CA GLU A 221 28.49 17.97 -9.28
C GLU A 221 27.08 17.86 -9.92
N GLU A 222 27.01 17.60 -11.23
CA GLU A 222 25.73 17.38 -11.93
C GLU A 222 24.95 16.18 -11.36
N ARG A 223 25.66 15.10 -11.00
CA ARG A 223 25.09 13.91 -10.35
C ARG A 223 24.52 14.27 -8.99
N TYR A 224 25.24 15.04 -8.18
CA TYR A 224 24.81 15.48 -6.85
C TYR A 224 23.54 16.32 -6.94
N ASP A 225 23.48 17.27 -7.86
CA ASP A 225 22.29 18.11 -8.08
C ASP A 225 21.08 17.31 -8.55
N SER A 226 21.31 16.35 -9.45
CA SER A 226 20.27 15.46 -9.94
C SER A 226 19.74 14.56 -8.82
N GLU A 227 20.63 14.01 -7.99
CA GLU A 227 20.26 13.21 -6.82
C GLU A 227 19.46 14.04 -5.81
N ALA A 228 19.88 15.28 -5.53
CA ALA A 228 19.17 16.18 -4.65
C ALA A 228 17.74 16.49 -5.15
N LYS A 229 17.55 16.64 -6.46
CA LYS A 229 16.21 16.81 -7.07
C LYS A 229 15.35 15.56 -6.91
N VAL A 230 15.90 14.37 -7.16
CA VAL A 230 15.19 13.08 -6.97
C VAL A 230 14.78 12.91 -5.51
N GLN A 231 15.68 13.16 -4.56
CA GLN A 231 15.38 13.07 -3.13
C GLN A 231 14.29 14.05 -2.69
N LYS A 232 14.20 15.25 -3.27
CA LYS A 232 13.10 16.20 -3.02
C LYS A 232 11.77 15.61 -3.51
N SER A 233 11.73 15.10 -4.75
CA SER A 233 10.55 14.46 -5.33
C SER A 233 10.10 13.23 -4.54
N ASP A 234 11.02 12.37 -4.08
CA ASP A 234 10.71 11.17 -3.29
C ASP A 234 10.09 11.51 -1.94
N LYS A 235 10.58 12.58 -1.30
CA LYS A 235 9.98 13.12 -0.06
C LYS A 235 8.57 13.60 -0.33
N GLU A 236 8.37 14.41 -1.37
CA GLU A 236 7.03 14.89 -1.74
C GLU A 236 6.06 13.75 -2.05
N ILE A 237 6.51 12.71 -2.77
CA ILE A 237 5.72 11.51 -3.04
C ILE A 237 5.36 10.78 -1.73
N SER A 238 6.29 10.69 -0.79
CA SER A 238 6.06 10.05 0.50
C SER A 238 5.04 10.82 1.34
N ASP A 239 5.14 12.14 1.38
CA ASP A 239 4.21 13.02 2.08
C ASP A 239 2.81 12.94 1.46
N LEU A 240 2.73 12.94 0.13
CA LEU A 240 1.47 12.78 -0.60
C LEU A 240 0.85 11.40 -0.36
N LYS A 241 1.66 10.33 -0.33
CA LYS A 241 1.19 8.99 0.03
C LYS A 241 0.60 8.95 1.44
N LEU A 242 1.24 9.62 2.41
CA LEU A 242 0.73 9.73 3.77
C LEU A 242 -0.60 10.50 3.80
N LYS A 243 -0.68 11.66 3.15
CA LYS A 243 -1.91 12.44 3.02
C LYS A 243 -3.04 11.66 2.37
N ILE A 244 -2.76 10.83 1.36
CA ILE A 244 -3.77 9.94 0.75
C ILE A 244 -4.31 8.94 1.78
N VAL A 245 -3.45 8.39 2.64
CA VAL A 245 -3.87 7.48 3.71
C VAL A 245 -4.72 8.20 4.77
N GLU A 246 -4.34 9.42 5.16
CA GLU A 246 -5.09 10.25 6.10
C GLU A 246 -6.46 10.65 5.57
N LEU A 247 -6.54 11.16 4.33
CA LEU A 247 -7.78 11.55 3.66
C LEU A 247 -8.69 10.35 3.37
N GLY A 248 -8.10 9.20 3.03
CA GLY A 248 -8.82 7.93 2.93
C GLY A 248 -9.43 7.47 4.26
N GLY A 249 -8.97 8.06 5.37
CA GLY A 249 -9.23 7.63 6.74
C GLY A 249 -8.58 6.28 7.03
N VAL A 250 -8.31 5.99 8.30
CA VAL A 250 -8.04 4.61 8.73
C VAL A 250 -9.22 3.79 8.23
N LYS A 251 -9.01 2.97 7.19
CA LYS A 251 -9.97 1.94 6.80
C LYS A 251 -10.18 1.14 8.06
N LYS A 252 -11.29 1.38 8.76
CA LYS A 252 -11.70 0.57 9.91
C LYS A 252 -11.48 -0.86 9.45
N PRO A 253 -10.72 -1.69 10.17
CA PRO A 253 -10.75 -3.13 9.93
C PRO A 253 -12.24 -3.44 9.86
N ALA A 254 -12.73 -3.80 8.67
CA ALA A 254 -14.15 -3.98 8.48
C ALA A 254 -14.52 -4.99 9.56
N LEU A 255 -15.33 -4.57 10.54
CA LEU A 255 -15.76 -5.46 11.61
C LEU A 255 -16.43 -6.59 10.84
N LYS A 256 -15.72 -7.71 10.69
CA LYS A 256 -16.23 -8.88 9.98
C LYS A 256 -17.44 -9.24 10.80
N LYS A 257 -18.62 -8.87 10.32
CA LYS A 257 -19.85 -9.41 10.85
C LYS A 257 -19.71 -10.88 10.54
N VAL A 258 -19.29 -11.65 11.54
CA VAL A 258 -19.24 -13.10 11.49
C VAL A 258 -20.69 -13.52 11.37
N ARG A 259 -21.23 -13.43 10.16
CA ARG A 259 -22.39 -14.20 9.76
C ARG A 259 -21.87 -15.62 9.84
N MET A 260 -22.52 -16.44 10.68
CA MET A 260 -22.24 -17.88 10.73
C MET A 260 -22.03 -18.38 9.31
N SER A 261 -20.93 -19.11 9.06
CA SER A 261 -20.68 -19.69 7.74
C SER A 261 -21.89 -20.52 7.33
N ALA A 262 -22.13 -20.64 6.02
CA ALA A 262 -23.20 -21.49 5.52
C ALA A 262 -23.13 -22.89 6.16
N ASP A 263 -21.92 -23.43 6.34
CA ASP A 263 -21.67 -24.69 7.02
C ASP A 263 -22.05 -24.67 8.51
N ALA A 264 -21.75 -23.60 9.26
CA ALA A 264 -22.14 -23.47 10.66
C ALA A 264 -23.66 -23.31 10.84
N MET A 265 -24.32 -22.63 9.91
CA MET A 265 -25.78 -22.49 9.89
C MET A 265 -26.46 -23.80 9.50
N LEU A 266 -25.94 -24.52 8.50
CA LEU A 266 -26.45 -25.82 8.08
C LEU A 266 -26.24 -26.90 9.15
N GLN A 267 -25.09 -26.90 9.84
CA GLN A 267 -24.82 -27.82 10.95
C GLN A 267 -25.74 -27.57 12.15
N ALA A 268 -26.11 -26.31 12.42
CA ALA A 268 -27.05 -25.96 13.48
C ALA A 268 -28.52 -26.27 13.12
N LEU A 269 -28.92 -26.14 11.85
CA LEU A 269 -30.30 -26.38 11.40
C LEU A 269 -30.60 -27.85 11.08
N LEU A 270 -29.62 -28.61 10.57
CA LEU A 270 -29.80 -29.98 10.08
C LEU A 270 -29.11 -31.03 10.96
N GLY A 271 -28.41 -30.60 12.02
CA GLY A 271 -27.66 -31.48 12.92
C GLY A 271 -26.53 -32.25 12.21
N GLY A 272 -26.04 -33.32 12.84
CA GLY A 272 -24.89 -34.11 12.34
C GLY A 272 -25.17 -34.96 11.09
N LYS A 273 -26.40 -35.00 10.57
CA LYS A 273 -26.79 -35.90 9.47
C LYS A 273 -26.26 -35.46 8.09
N HIS A 274 -25.96 -34.17 7.91
CA HIS A 274 -25.37 -33.63 6.68
C HIS A 274 -24.07 -32.88 6.98
N LYS A 275 -23.14 -33.54 7.67
CA LYS A 275 -21.77 -33.06 7.82
C LYS A 275 -21.00 -33.33 6.51
N VAL A 276 -21.22 -32.49 5.49
CA VAL A 276 -20.37 -32.46 4.30
C VAL A 276 -19.17 -31.58 4.64
N THR A 277 -18.13 -32.16 5.25
CA THR A 277 -16.84 -31.47 5.34
C THR A 277 -16.28 -31.38 3.92
N MET A 278 -16.29 -30.19 3.31
CA MET A 278 -15.58 -29.92 2.06
C MET A 278 -14.05 -29.86 2.29
N ASP A 279 -13.51 -30.79 3.07
CA ASP A 279 -12.07 -30.96 3.23
C ASP A 279 -11.55 -31.74 2.01
N LEU A 280 -11.26 -31.00 0.93
CA LEU A 280 -10.61 -31.55 -0.26
C LEU A 280 -9.35 -32.35 0.13
N ARG A 281 -8.66 -31.93 1.20
CA ARG A 281 -7.40 -32.50 1.69
C ARG A 281 -7.56 -33.84 2.40
N SER A 282 -8.68 -34.09 3.08
CA SER A 282 -8.95 -35.40 3.72
C SER A 282 -9.45 -36.40 2.68
N ASN A 283 -10.31 -35.98 1.75
CA ASN A 283 -10.73 -36.81 0.61
C ASN A 283 -9.53 -37.22 -0.29
N LEU A 284 -8.60 -36.29 -0.58
CA LEU A 284 -7.38 -36.62 -1.35
C LEU A 284 -6.42 -37.55 -0.60
N LYS A 285 -6.32 -37.44 0.73
CA LYS A 285 -5.51 -38.36 1.55
C LYS A 285 -6.11 -39.76 1.61
N GLN A 286 -7.44 -39.88 1.65
CA GLN A 286 -8.11 -41.16 1.70
C GLN A 286 -8.01 -41.91 0.37
N VAL A 287 -8.22 -41.21 -0.76
CA VAL A 287 -8.03 -41.78 -2.11
C VAL A 287 -6.58 -42.24 -2.34
N LYS A 288 -5.58 -41.53 -1.81
CA LYS A 288 -4.16 -41.92 -1.93
C LYS A 288 -3.76 -43.04 -0.97
N LYS A 289 -4.54 -43.29 0.09
CA LYS A 289 -4.31 -44.38 1.04
C LYS A 289 -4.98 -45.67 0.57
N GLU A 290 -6.20 -45.60 0.05
CA GLU A 290 -6.94 -46.76 -0.46
C GLU A 290 -6.28 -47.36 -1.71
N VAL A 291 -5.66 -46.54 -2.58
CA VAL A 291 -4.86 -47.05 -3.73
C VAL A 291 -3.53 -47.68 -3.31
N LYS A 292 -3.05 -47.45 -2.08
CA LYS A 292 -1.76 -47.98 -1.59
C LYS A 292 -1.90 -49.23 -0.71
N GLU A 293 -3.10 -49.61 -0.32
CA GLU A 293 -3.36 -50.76 0.58
C GLU A 293 -3.95 -51.99 -0.13
N GLU A 294 -3.82 -52.11 -1.45
CA GLU A 294 -3.82 -53.42 -2.12
C GLU A 294 -2.37 -53.87 -2.37
N ALA A 295 -1.99 -54.95 -1.71
CA ALA A 295 -0.65 -55.48 -1.61
C ALA A 295 -0.07 -55.91 -2.96
N VAL A 296 1.05 -55.28 -3.36
CA VAL A 296 2.14 -56.02 -4.02
C VAL A 296 3.24 -56.18 -2.98
N GLU A 297 3.21 -57.36 -2.40
CA GLU A 297 4.27 -58.09 -1.71
C GLU A 297 5.68 -57.65 -2.14
N ALA A 298 6.27 -56.71 -1.39
CA ALA A 298 7.71 -56.45 -1.44
C ALA A 298 8.44 -57.55 -0.65
N GLY A 299 8.30 -58.79 -1.13
CA GLY A 299 9.11 -59.93 -0.71
C GLY A 299 10.53 -59.80 -1.26
N ASP A 300 11.49 -60.04 -0.37
CA ASP A 300 12.94 -59.97 -0.57
C ASP A 300 13.43 -60.54 -1.92
N TRP A 301 13.92 -59.65 -2.80
CA TRP A 301 14.43 -60.02 -4.13
C TRP A 301 15.69 -60.89 -4.09
N ARG A 302 16.31 -61.10 -2.92
CA ARG A 302 17.52 -61.93 -2.78
C ARG A 302 17.29 -63.43 -2.94
N LYS A 303 16.08 -63.94 -2.68
CA LYS A 303 15.81 -65.39 -2.68
C LYS A 303 15.58 -66.01 -4.07
N ASN A 304 15.20 -65.20 -5.07
CA ASN A 304 14.83 -65.70 -6.40
C ASN A 304 16.01 -65.86 -7.37
N ILE A 305 17.22 -65.41 -6.99
CA ILE A 305 18.44 -65.49 -7.80
C ILE A 305 19.29 -66.73 -7.45
N GLU A 306 19.28 -67.19 -6.20
CA GLU A 306 20.04 -68.39 -5.77
C GLU A 306 19.39 -69.70 -6.25
N ASP A 307 18.06 -69.79 -6.30
CA ASP A 307 17.33 -71.03 -6.68
C ASP A 307 17.35 -71.35 -8.19
N LYS A 308 17.90 -70.48 -9.04
CA LYS A 308 17.96 -70.69 -10.51
C LYS A 308 19.37 -70.90 -11.07
N ALA A 309 20.40 -70.94 -10.24
CA ALA A 309 21.78 -71.13 -10.70
C ALA A 309 22.24 -72.61 -10.80
N ASP A 310 21.49 -73.57 -10.24
CA ASP A 310 22.01 -74.94 -10.04
C ASP A 310 21.16 -76.07 -10.65
N ARG A 311 20.92 -76.02 -11.97
CA ARG A 311 20.61 -77.24 -12.74
C ARG A 311 21.41 -77.32 -14.04
N LYS A 312 22.69 -77.68 -13.92
CA LYS A 312 23.52 -78.20 -15.01
C LYS A 312 23.87 -79.66 -14.73
N LYS A 313 23.46 -80.53 -15.68
CA LYS A 313 23.91 -81.90 -15.99
C LYS A 313 24.58 -82.73 -14.87
N MET A 314 23.88 -83.78 -14.43
CA MET A 314 24.51 -85.06 -14.08
C MET A 314 24.02 -86.11 -15.08
N PHE A 315 24.97 -86.87 -15.62
CA PHE A 315 24.81 -87.88 -16.65
C PHE A 315 24.00 -89.10 -16.16
N GLU A 316 23.26 -89.73 -17.06
CA GLU A 316 22.72 -91.08 -16.88
C GLU A 316 23.84 -92.14 -17.03
N THR A 317 23.90 -93.07 -16.08
CA THR A 317 24.35 -94.46 -16.22
C THR A 317 23.43 -95.26 -15.28
N SER A 318 22.65 -96.26 -15.69
CA SER A 318 22.80 -97.25 -16.76
C SER A 318 21.44 -97.67 -17.31
#